data_AF-A0A1G7DM36-F1
#
_entry.id   AF-A0A1G7DM36-F1
#
_cell.length_a   1.000
_cell.length_b   1.000
_cell.length_c   1.000
_cell.angle_alpha   90.00
_cell.angle_beta   90.00
_cell.angle_gamma   90.00
#
_symmetry.space_group_name_H-M   'P 1'
#
loop_
_entity.id
_entity.type
_entity.pdbx_description
1 polymer ?
#
loop_
_entity_poly.entity_id
_entity_poly.type
_entity_poly.pdbx_seq_one_letter_code
_entity_poly.pdbx_strand_id
1 'polypeptide(L)'
;MKKAGLLAVAGIALAGIIWGWFKTPPVASTASYPSTSAPALHRDDRGGPSTAAARYAAAIGAARGKEDSQNSLASYVPKPGIEGRNELDRIFAQGVPLTSRSALAARALLKAGISDDEKIALARILGRLYSSDNATGYNADILLDLRSLIGDKNKEVARSAALSFSRIGYLPGSDALLKSAFETHVLSADDYYGELAHMARLAPVGVQDELLSAIRSSANSYAADILAGSIHDDPKILKGYSTRSVNEIGQLLAKSEPRFASATGDFGLTDAVRYAHWLRASAQIESLAQGTDVDAVIVARLSLPGTDPRKITAYLLMPEASSILSSARLGSPAAGLVSASNQYAAQYPRNMILQSAGQEISQRVGRPKGKP
;
A
#
# COMPACT_ATOMS: atom_id res chain seq x y z
N MET A 1 -31.35 -42.78 47.21
CA MET A 1 -30.01 -42.61 47.81
C MET A 1 -29.23 -41.70 46.85
N LYS A 2 -29.02 -40.40 47.13
CA LYS A 2 -27.89 -39.81 47.90
C LYS A 2 -26.54 -40.34 47.33
N LYS A 3 -25.57 -39.62 46.77
CA LYS A 3 -25.05 -38.21 46.81
C LYS A 3 -24.22 -37.99 45.51
N ALA A 4 -24.20 -36.80 44.88
CA ALA A 4 -23.18 -35.73 44.96
C ALA A 4 -21.71 -36.23 44.87
N GLY A 5 -20.75 -35.69 44.11
CA GLY A 5 -20.58 -34.41 43.40
C GLY A 5 -19.08 -34.03 43.47
N LEU A 6 -18.52 -33.39 42.42
CA LEU A 6 -17.39 -32.42 42.39
C LEU A 6 -16.98 -32.25 40.92
N LEU A 7 -17.29 -31.14 40.22
CA LEU A 7 -16.57 -29.85 40.20
C LEU A 7 -15.06 -29.97 39.96
N ALA A 8 -14.64 -29.69 38.73
CA ALA A 8 -13.39 -28.99 38.45
C ALA A 8 -13.65 -27.95 37.34
N VAL A 9 -13.66 -26.70 37.77
CA VAL A 9 -13.71 -25.49 36.96
C VAL A 9 -12.35 -25.31 36.29
N ALA A 10 -12.33 -25.17 34.97
CA ALA A 10 -11.20 -24.58 34.25
C ALA A 10 -11.76 -23.47 33.35
N GLY A 11 -11.96 -22.31 33.98
CA GLY A 11 -12.21 -21.06 33.28
C GLY A 11 -10.89 -20.34 32.98
N ILE A 12 -10.92 -19.58 31.88
CA ILE A 12 -10.05 -18.44 31.54
C ILE A 12 -8.70 -18.80 30.88
N ALA A 13 -8.67 -18.69 29.54
CA ALA A 13 -7.71 -17.84 28.81
C ALA A 13 -7.92 -17.97 27.28
N LEU A 14 -8.96 -17.32 26.72
CA LEU A 14 -9.11 -17.20 25.25
C LEU A 14 -9.58 -15.80 24.80
N ALA A 15 -9.42 -14.80 25.67
CA ALA A 15 -9.68 -13.39 25.36
C ALA A 15 -8.42 -12.60 24.94
N GLY A 16 -7.25 -13.25 24.83
CA GLY A 16 -5.97 -12.57 24.59
C GLY A 16 -5.37 -12.71 23.18
N ILE A 17 -5.91 -13.57 22.31
CA ILE A 17 -5.21 -13.95 21.06
C ILE A 17 -5.61 -13.06 19.87
N ILE A 18 -6.76 -12.38 19.91
CA ILE A 18 -7.19 -11.49 18.82
C ILE A 18 -6.63 -10.05 18.99
N TRP A 19 -6.20 -9.66 20.19
CA TRP A 19 -5.66 -8.32 20.45
C TRP A 19 -4.17 -8.15 20.10
N GLY A 20 -3.44 -9.26 19.89
CA GLY A 20 -1.97 -9.22 19.71
C GLY A 20 -1.48 -8.83 18.30
N TRP A 21 -2.34 -8.81 17.29
CA TRP A 21 -1.92 -8.66 15.88
C TRP A 21 -2.09 -7.25 15.30
N PHE A 22 -2.66 -6.30 16.06
CA PHE A 22 -2.84 -4.90 15.64
C PHE A 22 -1.81 -3.92 16.25
N LYS A 23 -0.67 -4.42 16.75
CA LYS A 23 0.47 -3.59 17.18
C LYS A 23 1.69 -3.70 16.27
N THR A 24 1.49 -3.68 14.95
CA THR A 24 2.50 -3.09 14.06
C THR A 24 2.14 -1.61 13.89
N PRO A 25 3.02 -0.67 14.24
CA PRO A 25 2.76 0.73 13.92
C PRO A 25 2.69 0.86 12.40
N PRO A 26 1.75 1.66 11.84
CA PRO A 26 1.94 2.14 10.49
C PRO A 26 3.24 2.94 10.48
N VAL A 27 4.22 2.54 9.67
CA VAL A 27 5.37 3.38 9.35
C VAL A 27 4.88 4.50 8.43
N ALA A 28 4.12 5.42 9.01
CA ALA A 28 3.84 6.74 8.47
C ALA A 28 4.56 7.72 9.41
N SER A 29 5.80 8.08 9.06
CA SER A 29 6.45 9.24 9.67
C SER A 29 5.65 10.48 9.29
N THR A 30 4.71 10.86 10.16
CA THR A 30 4.12 12.19 10.18
C THR A 30 5.09 13.11 10.90
N ALA A 31 6.05 13.65 10.16
CA ALA A 31 6.79 14.81 10.62
C ALA A 31 5.86 16.03 10.52
N SER A 32 5.41 16.54 11.66
CA SER A 32 4.75 17.83 11.78
C SER A 32 5.70 18.93 11.33
N TYR A 33 5.39 19.62 10.23
CA TYR A 33 6.10 20.81 9.79
C TYR A 33 5.74 22.01 10.68
N PRO A 34 6.70 22.69 11.32
CA PRO A 34 6.48 24.06 11.76
C PRO A 34 6.46 24.97 10.53
N SER A 35 5.36 25.72 10.38
CA SER A 35 5.27 26.83 9.44
C SER A 35 6.36 27.84 9.76
N THR A 36 7.38 27.90 8.92
CA THR A 36 8.41 28.94 8.97
C THR A 36 8.38 29.66 7.64
N SER A 37 8.13 30.96 7.70
CA SER A 37 8.00 31.88 6.59
C SER A 37 9.17 31.78 5.61
N ALA A 38 8.85 31.79 4.31
CA ALA A 38 9.84 31.77 3.24
C ALA A 38 10.83 32.94 3.36
N PRO A 39 12.16 32.71 3.30
CA PRO A 39 13.10 33.79 3.02
C PRO A 39 13.03 34.15 1.54
N ALA A 40 12.97 35.45 1.27
CA ALA A 40 12.98 36.02 -0.06
C ALA A 40 14.20 35.53 -0.87
N LEU A 41 13.91 35.01 -2.07
CA LEU A 41 14.90 34.68 -3.09
C LEU A 41 15.56 35.97 -3.61
N HIS A 42 16.74 36.29 -3.08
CA HIS A 42 17.67 37.15 -3.80
C HIS A 42 18.27 36.35 -4.96
N ARG A 43 17.86 36.74 -6.16
CA ARG A 43 18.32 36.22 -7.44
C ARG A 43 19.68 36.85 -7.75
N ASP A 44 20.74 36.06 -7.58
CA ASP A 44 22.05 36.36 -8.19
C ASP A 44 22.32 35.35 -9.32
N ASP A 45 22.04 35.80 -10.53
CA ASP A 45 22.31 35.14 -11.81
C ASP A 45 23.82 35.22 -12.14
N ARG A 46 24.66 34.42 -11.49
CA ARG A 46 26.03 34.07 -11.97
C ARG A 46 26.46 32.69 -11.48
N GLY A 47 26.16 31.63 -12.23
CA GLY A 47 26.61 30.27 -11.92
C GLY A 47 27.14 29.55 -13.16
N GLY A 48 28.45 29.61 -13.39
CA GLY A 48 29.12 28.72 -14.34
C GLY A 48 29.15 27.26 -13.85
N PRO A 49 29.56 26.29 -14.69
CA PRO A 49 29.52 24.84 -14.40
C PRO A 49 30.29 24.39 -13.13
N SER A 50 31.12 25.27 -12.55
CA SER A 50 31.88 25.07 -11.31
C SER A 50 30.99 24.99 -10.05
N THR A 51 29.81 25.63 -10.02
CA THR A 51 29.02 25.73 -8.77
C THR A 51 28.21 24.46 -8.47
N ALA A 52 27.79 23.70 -9.48
CA ALA A 52 27.05 22.45 -9.28
C ALA A 52 27.96 21.33 -8.78
N ALA A 53 29.15 21.19 -9.35
CA ALA A 53 30.16 20.24 -8.92
C ALA A 53 30.66 20.53 -7.49
N ALA A 54 30.84 21.80 -7.13
CA ALA A 54 31.20 22.19 -5.77
C ALA A 54 30.09 21.91 -4.74
N ARG A 55 28.82 22.15 -5.09
CA ARG A 55 27.67 21.79 -4.24
C ARG A 55 27.53 20.27 -4.09
N TYR A 56 27.77 19.51 -5.15
CA TYR A 56 27.80 18.04 -5.11
C TYR A 56 28.93 17.53 -4.22
N ALA A 57 30.15 18.07 -4.35
CA ALA A 57 31.28 17.73 -3.49
C ALA A 57 31.04 18.09 -2.02
N ALA A 58 30.41 19.24 -1.75
CA ALA A 58 30.05 19.66 -0.40
C ALA A 58 28.94 18.79 0.23
N ALA A 59 27.93 18.38 -0.55
CA ALA A 59 26.90 17.44 -0.12
C ALA A 59 27.50 16.07 0.22
N ILE A 60 28.44 15.57 -0.60
CA ILE A 60 29.19 14.35 -0.31
C ILE A 60 30.05 14.51 0.96
N GLY A 61 30.69 15.66 1.15
CA GLY A 61 31.48 15.96 2.35
C GLY A 61 30.64 15.95 3.63
N ALA A 62 29.48 16.62 3.62
CA ALA A 62 28.57 16.70 4.77
C ALA A 62 27.94 15.33 5.10
N ALA A 63 27.59 14.53 4.10
CA ALA A 63 26.97 13.23 4.29
C ALA A 63 27.98 12.11 4.66
N ARG A 64 29.28 12.31 4.43
CA ARG A 64 30.37 11.44 4.92
C ARG A 64 30.64 11.57 6.43
N GLY A 65 30.25 12.68 7.06
CA GLY A 65 30.54 12.97 8.47
C GLY A 65 29.59 12.33 9.50
N LYS A 66 28.49 11.71 9.07
CA LYS A 66 27.62 10.93 9.97
C LYS A 66 28.14 9.50 10.05
N GLU A 67 28.99 9.22 11.04
CA GLU A 67 29.34 7.84 11.39
C GLU A 67 28.09 7.10 11.87
N ASP A 68 27.67 6.12 11.09
CA ASP A 68 26.55 5.25 11.42
C ASP A 68 27.09 3.84 11.69
N SER A 69 27.39 3.57 12.97
CA SER A 69 27.85 2.27 13.46
C SER A 69 26.79 1.16 13.32
N GLN A 70 25.58 1.49 12.86
CA GLN A 70 24.48 0.54 12.62
C GLN A 70 24.25 0.23 11.12
N ASN A 71 25.15 0.65 10.23
CA ASN A 71 24.99 0.40 8.80
C ASN A 71 25.37 -1.05 8.40
N SER A 72 24.43 -1.99 8.60
CA SER A 72 24.62 -3.42 8.27
C SER A 72 25.00 -3.67 6.80
N LEU A 73 24.61 -2.77 5.89
CA LEU A 73 24.98 -2.86 4.47
C LEU A 73 26.46 -2.59 4.23
N ALA A 74 27.06 -1.67 5.00
CA ALA A 74 28.48 -1.35 4.87
C ALA A 74 29.41 -2.47 5.36
N SER A 75 28.91 -3.38 6.20
CA SER A 75 29.62 -4.57 6.69
C SER A 75 29.24 -5.84 5.93
N TYR A 76 28.35 -5.77 4.95
CA TYR A 76 27.91 -6.93 4.21
C TYR A 76 29.05 -7.53 3.37
N VAL A 77 29.23 -8.85 3.47
CA VAL A 77 30.16 -9.62 2.65
C VAL A 77 29.35 -10.43 1.66
N PRO A 78 29.63 -10.34 0.34
CA PRO A 78 28.92 -11.09 -0.68
C PRO A 78 28.87 -12.59 -0.42
N LYS A 79 27.70 -13.17 -0.65
CA LYS A 79 27.44 -14.61 -0.52
C LYS A 79 26.65 -15.05 -1.76
N PRO A 80 27.28 -15.76 -2.71
CA PRO A 80 26.61 -16.11 -3.95
C PRO A 80 25.30 -16.88 -3.74
N GLY A 81 24.27 -16.51 -4.49
CA GLY A 81 22.98 -17.19 -4.53
C GLY A 81 21.98 -16.72 -3.48
N ILE A 82 20.99 -17.58 -3.20
CA ILE A 82 19.84 -17.30 -2.32
C ILE A 82 20.27 -16.89 -0.91
N GLU A 83 21.38 -17.41 -0.37
CA GLU A 83 21.86 -17.02 0.96
C GLU A 83 22.19 -15.53 1.03
N GLY A 84 22.92 -15.01 0.03
CA GLY A 84 23.25 -13.58 -0.01
C GLY A 84 22.02 -12.71 -0.23
N ARG A 85 21.09 -13.14 -1.09
CA ARG A 85 19.80 -12.47 -1.25
C ARG A 85 19.04 -12.37 0.06
N ASN A 86 18.92 -13.46 0.81
CA ASN A 86 18.20 -13.49 2.08
C ASN A 86 18.83 -12.57 3.12
N GLU A 87 20.16 -12.49 3.15
CA GLU A 87 20.88 -11.57 4.04
C GLU A 87 20.63 -10.11 3.66
N LEU A 88 20.69 -9.76 2.37
CA LEU A 88 20.39 -8.41 1.89
C LEU A 88 18.92 -8.04 2.09
N ASP A 89 17.98 -8.97 1.89
CA ASP A 89 16.57 -8.75 2.17
C ASP A 89 16.31 -8.54 3.68
N ARG A 90 17.08 -9.22 4.55
CA ARG A 90 17.05 -8.95 6.01
C ARG A 90 17.57 -7.56 6.34
N ILE A 91 18.70 -7.15 5.75
CA ILE A 91 19.25 -5.80 5.90
C ILE A 91 18.23 -4.75 5.44
N PHE A 92 17.58 -4.99 4.30
CA PHE A 92 16.52 -4.15 3.77
C PHE A 92 15.34 -4.03 4.75
N ALA A 93 14.85 -5.14 5.28
CA ALA A 93 13.72 -5.19 6.21
C ALA A 93 14.01 -4.51 7.56
N GLN A 94 15.26 -4.55 8.03
CA GLN A 94 15.70 -3.84 9.24
C GLN A 94 15.78 -2.31 9.03
N GLY A 95 15.77 -1.86 7.77
CA GLY A 95 15.88 -0.46 7.40
C GLY A 95 17.32 -0.09 7.07
N VAL A 96 17.56 0.30 5.81
CA VAL A 96 18.86 0.82 5.38
C VAL A 96 18.91 2.33 5.68
N PRO A 97 19.90 2.81 6.44
CA PRO A 97 20.04 4.24 6.72
C PRO A 97 20.25 5.05 5.43
N LEU A 98 19.54 6.18 5.28
CA LEU A 98 19.69 7.11 4.15
C LEU A 98 20.96 7.96 4.29
N THR A 99 22.13 7.35 4.07
CA THR A 99 23.44 8.01 4.18
C THR A 99 24.29 7.81 2.93
N SER A 100 25.26 8.70 2.70
CA SER A 100 26.28 8.51 1.65
C SER A 100 27.01 7.18 1.78
N ARG A 101 27.27 6.72 3.01
CA ARG A 101 27.96 5.46 3.28
C ARG A 101 27.14 4.26 2.79
N SER A 102 25.84 4.25 3.03
CA SER A 102 24.95 3.18 2.55
C SER A 102 24.90 3.15 1.02
N ALA A 103 24.80 4.32 0.38
CA ALA A 103 24.81 4.41 -1.08
C ALA A 103 26.14 3.92 -1.66
N LEU A 104 27.28 4.33 -1.11
CA LEU A 104 28.59 3.85 -1.55
C LEU A 104 28.73 2.33 -1.36
N ALA A 105 28.27 1.79 -0.23
CA ALA A 105 28.30 0.34 0.02
C ALA A 105 27.46 -0.43 -1.01
N ALA A 106 26.21 -0.01 -1.24
CA ALA A 106 25.34 -0.64 -2.23
C ALA A 106 26.00 -0.66 -3.62
N ARG A 107 26.55 0.48 -4.04
CA ARG A 107 27.19 0.62 -5.36
C ARG A 107 28.49 -0.17 -5.47
N ALA A 108 29.27 -0.25 -4.40
CA ALA A 108 30.48 -1.06 -4.36
C ALA A 108 30.15 -2.55 -4.55
N LEU A 109 29.08 -3.05 -3.92
CA LEU A 109 28.60 -4.42 -4.12
C LEU A 109 28.21 -4.66 -5.58
N LEU A 110 27.48 -3.72 -6.20
CA LEU A 110 27.09 -3.87 -7.60
C LEU A 110 28.33 -3.97 -8.54
N LYS A 111 29.35 -3.13 -8.29
CA LYS A 111 30.60 -3.13 -9.06
C LYS A 111 31.47 -4.37 -8.81
N ALA A 112 31.33 -5.01 -7.65
CA ALA A 112 32.07 -6.21 -7.30
C ALA A 112 31.60 -7.48 -8.05
N GLY A 113 30.51 -7.40 -8.81
CA GLY A 113 30.01 -8.53 -9.60
C GLY A 113 29.35 -9.61 -8.76
N ILE A 114 28.50 -9.21 -7.80
CA ILE A 114 27.67 -10.13 -6.99
C ILE A 114 26.74 -10.99 -7.85
N SER A 115 26.26 -12.08 -7.27
CA SER A 115 25.34 -13.01 -7.96
C SER A 115 24.00 -12.35 -8.33
N ASP A 116 23.30 -12.91 -9.31
CA ASP A 116 21.99 -12.39 -9.74
C ASP A 116 20.97 -12.37 -8.60
N ASP A 117 20.98 -13.38 -7.73
CA ASP A 117 20.16 -13.42 -6.51
C ASP A 117 20.42 -12.20 -5.59
N GLU A 118 21.68 -11.86 -5.37
CA GLU A 118 22.04 -10.68 -4.56
C GLU A 118 21.65 -9.37 -5.27
N LYS A 119 21.80 -9.27 -6.60
CA LYS A 119 21.36 -8.11 -7.37
C LYS A 119 19.87 -7.84 -7.21
N ILE A 120 19.03 -8.87 -7.13
CA ILE A 120 17.57 -8.73 -6.93
C ILE A 120 17.26 -7.94 -5.66
N ALA A 121 17.90 -8.31 -4.53
CA ALA A 121 17.73 -7.59 -3.26
C ALA A 121 18.39 -6.21 -3.30
N LEU A 122 19.58 -6.11 -3.91
CA LEU A 122 20.32 -4.86 -4.02
C LEU A 122 19.56 -3.79 -4.83
N ALA A 123 18.81 -4.18 -5.86
CA ALA A 123 17.94 -3.26 -6.60
C ALA A 123 16.91 -2.56 -5.69
N ARG A 124 16.33 -3.29 -4.74
CA ARG A 124 15.36 -2.73 -3.76
C ARG A 124 16.05 -1.78 -2.79
N ILE A 125 17.24 -2.15 -2.32
CA ILE A 125 18.08 -1.32 -1.46
C ILE A 125 18.44 0.00 -2.16
N LEU A 126 18.84 -0.05 -3.44
CA LEU A 126 19.12 1.13 -4.25
C LEU A 126 17.88 2.02 -4.36
N GLY A 127 16.70 1.45 -4.67
CA GLY A 127 15.44 2.20 -4.70
C GLY A 127 15.11 2.89 -3.38
N ARG A 128 15.35 2.21 -2.24
CA ARG A 128 15.15 2.78 -0.90
C ARG A 128 16.12 3.90 -0.57
N LEU A 129 17.35 3.85 -1.09
CA LEU A 129 18.38 4.86 -0.86
C LEU A 129 18.17 6.14 -1.66
N TYR A 130 17.27 6.13 -2.64
CA TYR A 130 16.81 7.35 -3.28
C TYR A 130 15.91 8.15 -2.34
N SER A 131 16.07 9.47 -2.34
CA SER A 131 15.23 10.40 -1.56
C SER A 131 15.07 11.73 -2.30
N SER A 132 13.91 12.39 -2.24
CA SER A 132 13.68 13.63 -3.00
C SER A 132 14.61 14.79 -2.59
N ASP A 133 15.06 14.82 -1.34
CA ASP A 133 16.04 15.77 -0.79
C ASP A 133 17.50 15.38 -1.05
N ASN A 134 17.71 14.23 -1.71
CA ASN A 134 19.04 13.66 -1.99
C ASN A 134 19.88 13.48 -0.71
N ALA A 135 19.28 12.96 0.37
CA ALA A 135 19.94 12.74 1.65
C ALA A 135 21.24 11.91 1.55
N THR A 136 21.34 11.02 0.55
CA THR A 136 22.55 10.23 0.32
C THR A 136 23.62 10.96 -0.50
N GLY A 137 23.26 11.99 -1.27
CA GLY A 137 24.14 12.64 -2.25
C GLY A 137 24.29 11.87 -3.57
N TYR A 138 23.68 10.68 -3.72
CA TYR A 138 23.91 9.76 -4.84
C TYR A 138 22.67 9.46 -5.69
N ASN A 139 21.61 10.28 -5.65
CA ASN A 139 20.38 10.01 -6.43
C ASN A 139 20.64 9.75 -7.92
N ALA A 140 21.45 10.59 -8.58
CA ALA A 140 21.74 10.44 -10.01
C ALA A 140 22.44 9.10 -10.31
N ASP A 141 23.41 8.74 -9.48
CA ASP A 141 24.11 7.46 -9.56
C ASP A 141 23.19 6.28 -9.32
N ILE A 142 22.33 6.35 -8.30
CA ILE A 142 21.35 5.30 -7.96
C ILE A 142 20.39 5.08 -9.14
N LEU A 143 19.91 6.14 -9.78
CA LEU A 143 19.04 6.04 -10.95
C LEU A 143 19.77 5.40 -12.14
N LEU A 144 21.05 5.70 -12.35
CA LEU A 144 21.87 5.06 -13.38
C LEU A 144 22.09 3.58 -13.09
N ASP A 145 22.40 3.23 -11.84
CA ASP A 145 22.61 1.84 -11.42
C ASP A 145 21.32 1.02 -11.60
N LEU A 146 20.16 1.56 -11.22
CA LEU A 146 18.85 0.92 -11.46
C LEU A 146 18.54 0.78 -12.95
N ARG A 147 18.77 1.82 -13.76
CA ARG A 147 18.58 1.74 -15.23
C ARG A 147 19.48 0.69 -15.87
N SER A 148 20.71 0.55 -15.39
CA SER A 148 21.62 -0.49 -15.85
C SER A 148 21.09 -1.88 -15.51
N LEU A 149 20.56 -2.08 -14.29
CA LEU A 149 20.00 -3.35 -13.85
C LEU A 149 18.72 -3.74 -14.60
N ILE A 150 17.93 -2.77 -15.06
CA ILE A 150 16.75 -3.02 -15.91
C ILE A 150 17.15 -3.66 -17.25
N GLY A 151 18.36 -3.41 -17.74
CA GLY A 151 18.92 -4.05 -18.93
C GLY A 151 19.65 -5.37 -18.65
N ASP A 152 19.60 -5.92 -17.44
CA ASP A 152 20.28 -7.17 -17.09
C ASP A 152 19.68 -8.35 -17.89
N LYS A 153 20.53 -9.32 -18.25
CA LYS A 153 20.13 -10.53 -18.97
C LYS A 153 19.22 -11.41 -18.12
N ASN A 154 19.37 -11.35 -16.80
CA ASN A 154 18.49 -12.03 -15.87
C ASN A 154 17.19 -11.22 -15.70
N LYS A 155 16.07 -11.79 -16.17
CA LYS A 155 14.76 -11.13 -16.12
C LYS A 155 14.27 -10.83 -14.70
N GLU A 156 14.67 -11.61 -13.69
CA GLU A 156 14.27 -11.34 -12.30
C GLU A 156 15.01 -10.12 -11.74
N VAL A 157 16.29 -9.96 -12.09
CA VAL A 157 17.07 -8.76 -11.76
C VAL A 157 16.46 -7.54 -12.44
N ALA A 158 16.22 -7.64 -13.75
CA ALA A 158 15.60 -6.56 -14.53
C ALA A 158 14.22 -6.17 -13.98
N ARG A 159 13.39 -7.16 -13.62
CA ARG A 159 12.08 -6.95 -13.00
C ARG A 159 12.21 -6.24 -11.65
N SER A 160 13.08 -6.71 -10.77
CA SER A 160 13.28 -6.08 -9.44
C SER A 160 13.72 -4.63 -9.56
N ALA A 161 14.61 -4.34 -10.51
CA ALA A 161 15.09 -2.98 -10.78
C ALA A 161 14.00 -2.08 -11.38
N ALA A 162 13.18 -2.59 -12.31
CA ALA A 162 12.07 -1.84 -12.89
C ALA A 162 11.03 -1.44 -11.83
N LEU A 163 10.62 -2.39 -10.97
CA LEU A 163 9.71 -2.14 -9.85
C LEU A 163 10.31 -1.18 -8.82
N SER A 164 11.61 -1.29 -8.53
CA SER A 164 12.28 -0.38 -7.59
C SER A 164 12.37 1.03 -8.16
N PHE A 165 12.60 1.16 -9.47
CA PHE A 165 12.66 2.44 -10.16
C PHE A 165 11.30 3.16 -10.19
N SER A 166 10.20 2.46 -10.49
CA SER A 166 8.85 3.07 -10.54
C SER A 166 8.37 3.58 -9.18
N ARG A 167 8.81 2.94 -8.09
CA ARG A 167 8.41 3.28 -6.71
C ARG A 167 9.16 4.46 -6.10
N ILE A 168 10.22 4.95 -6.77
CA ILE A 168 10.91 6.18 -6.40
C ILE A 168 10.00 7.40 -6.57
N GLY A 169 9.04 7.32 -7.49
CA GLY A 169 8.10 8.36 -7.82
C GLY A 169 7.95 8.52 -9.33
N TYR A 170 7.20 9.53 -9.77
CA TYR A 170 7.12 9.85 -11.19
C TYR A 170 8.36 10.60 -11.64
N LEU A 171 9.22 9.94 -12.41
CA LEU A 171 10.33 10.55 -13.13
C LEU A 171 9.98 10.60 -14.62
N PRO A 172 10.39 11.65 -15.37
CA PRO A 172 10.18 11.68 -16.81
C PRO A 172 10.72 10.42 -17.49
N GLY A 173 9.85 9.74 -18.26
CA GLY A 173 10.16 8.50 -18.96
C GLY A 173 10.01 7.23 -18.12
N SER A 174 9.55 7.29 -16.86
CA SER A 174 9.21 6.09 -16.08
C SER A 174 8.11 5.25 -16.75
N ASP A 175 7.14 5.90 -17.36
CA ASP A 175 6.04 5.28 -18.13
C ASP A 175 6.57 4.52 -19.36
N ALA A 176 7.44 5.15 -20.15
CA ALA A 176 8.07 4.51 -21.30
C ALA A 176 8.97 3.33 -20.88
N LEU A 177 9.68 3.46 -19.77
CA LEU A 177 10.51 2.40 -19.19
C LEU A 177 9.67 1.19 -18.78
N LEU A 178 8.58 1.41 -18.03
CA LEU A 178 7.69 0.32 -17.62
C LEU A 178 7.01 -0.33 -18.82
N LYS A 179 6.59 0.46 -19.82
CA LYS A 179 5.99 -0.04 -21.06
C LYS A 179 6.97 -0.93 -21.81
N SER A 180 8.23 -0.49 -21.95
CA SER A 180 9.28 -1.30 -22.58
C SER A 180 9.53 -2.60 -21.82
N ALA A 181 9.61 -2.55 -20.49
CA ALA A 181 9.84 -3.75 -19.67
C ALA A 181 8.65 -4.73 -19.75
N PHE A 182 7.42 -4.23 -19.89
CA PHE A 182 6.24 -5.04 -20.14
C PHE A 182 6.27 -5.68 -21.54
N GLU A 183 6.57 -4.90 -22.59
CA GLU A 183 6.65 -5.38 -23.97
C GLU A 183 7.77 -6.42 -24.18
N THR A 184 8.86 -6.35 -23.42
CA THR A 184 9.93 -7.35 -23.44
C THR A 184 9.71 -8.53 -22.47
N HIS A 185 8.52 -8.64 -21.87
CA HIS A 185 8.17 -9.67 -20.90
C HIS A 185 9.14 -9.77 -19.71
N VAL A 186 9.65 -8.63 -19.24
CA VAL A 186 10.33 -8.48 -17.95
C VAL A 186 9.29 -8.25 -16.85
N LEU A 187 8.26 -7.45 -17.13
CA LEU A 187 7.10 -7.26 -16.26
C LEU A 187 5.92 -8.11 -16.74
N SER A 188 5.18 -8.67 -15.79
CA SER A 188 3.86 -9.23 -16.05
C SER A 188 2.82 -8.10 -16.27
N ALA A 189 1.61 -8.45 -16.69
CA ALA A 189 0.52 -7.48 -16.79
C ALA A 189 0.18 -6.84 -15.43
N ASP A 190 0.13 -7.65 -14.37
CA ASP A 190 -0.13 -7.16 -13.01
C ASP A 190 0.98 -6.23 -12.53
N ASP A 191 2.25 -6.57 -12.80
CA ASP A 191 3.36 -5.68 -12.48
C ASP A 191 3.25 -4.34 -13.22
N TYR A 192 3.02 -4.39 -14.54
CA TYR A 192 2.95 -3.19 -15.35
C TYR A 192 1.81 -2.26 -14.91
N TYR A 193 0.58 -2.76 -14.90
CA TYR A 193 -0.58 -1.94 -14.56
C TYR A 193 -0.63 -1.57 -13.07
N GLY A 194 -0.10 -2.42 -12.18
CA GLY A 194 0.03 -2.12 -10.76
C GLY A 194 1.01 -0.98 -10.50
N GLU A 195 2.16 -0.97 -11.19
CA GLU A 195 3.11 0.14 -11.08
C GLU A 195 2.57 1.42 -11.74
N LEU A 196 1.81 1.33 -12.83
CA LEU A 196 1.08 2.50 -13.36
C LEU A 196 0.11 3.08 -12.32
N ALA A 197 -0.61 2.23 -11.58
CA ALA A 197 -1.52 2.65 -10.52
C ALA A 197 -0.79 3.37 -9.38
N HIS A 198 0.37 2.86 -8.95
CA HIS A 198 1.22 3.54 -7.97
C HIS A 198 1.73 4.90 -8.45
N MET A 199 2.13 4.99 -9.73
CA MET A 199 2.64 6.23 -10.31
C MET A 199 1.54 7.27 -10.61
N ALA A 200 0.32 6.86 -10.90
CA ALA A 200 -0.76 7.74 -11.35
C ALA A 200 -0.96 8.96 -10.44
N ARG A 201 -0.88 8.79 -9.11
CA ARG A 201 -1.02 9.90 -8.16
C ARG A 201 0.13 10.91 -8.21
N LEU A 202 1.33 10.43 -8.55
CA LEU A 202 2.57 11.20 -8.51
C LEU A 202 2.87 11.88 -9.85
N ALA A 203 2.20 11.45 -10.93
CA ALA A 203 2.41 11.98 -12.26
C ALA A 203 1.78 13.38 -12.43
N PRO A 204 2.31 14.23 -13.32
CA PRO A 204 1.67 15.48 -13.73
C PRO A 204 0.27 15.21 -14.31
N VAL A 205 -0.69 16.12 -14.08
CA VAL A 205 -2.12 15.95 -14.43
C VAL A 205 -2.34 15.40 -15.86
N GLY A 206 -1.63 15.93 -16.86
CA GLY A 206 -1.77 15.46 -18.25
C GLY A 206 -1.36 14.00 -18.46
N VAL A 207 -0.39 13.51 -17.68
CA VAL A 207 0.07 12.11 -17.73
C VAL A 207 -0.84 11.20 -16.89
N GLN A 208 -1.44 11.70 -15.81
CA GLN A 208 -2.37 10.91 -14.99
C GLN A 208 -3.50 10.32 -15.83
N ASP A 209 -4.10 11.13 -16.71
CA ASP A 209 -5.19 10.71 -17.59
C ASP A 209 -4.76 9.57 -18.53
N GLU A 210 -3.54 9.63 -19.09
CA GLU A 210 -3.00 8.59 -19.97
C GLU A 210 -2.78 7.27 -19.22
N LEU A 211 -2.15 7.34 -18.04
CA LEU A 211 -1.91 6.16 -17.19
C LEU A 211 -3.22 5.51 -16.76
N LEU A 212 -4.19 6.30 -16.29
CA LEU A 212 -5.48 5.80 -15.82
C LEU A 212 -6.33 5.24 -16.97
N SER A 213 -6.29 5.86 -18.16
CA SER A 213 -6.93 5.31 -19.36
C SER A 213 -6.33 3.97 -19.78
N ALA A 214 -5.00 3.81 -19.69
CA ALA A 214 -4.33 2.54 -19.97
C ALA A 214 -4.75 1.45 -18.97
N ILE A 215 -4.80 1.78 -17.67
CA ILE A 215 -5.25 0.84 -16.62
C ILE A 215 -6.72 0.48 -16.82
N ARG A 216 -7.61 1.45 -17.07
CA ARG A 216 -9.03 1.18 -17.33
C ARG A 216 -9.20 0.25 -18.54
N SER A 217 -8.45 0.48 -19.61
CA SER A 217 -8.58 -0.29 -20.85
C SER A 217 -8.11 -1.74 -20.70
N SER A 218 -7.17 -2.02 -19.79
CA SER A 218 -6.72 -3.38 -19.50
C SER A 218 -7.67 -4.14 -18.58
N ALA A 219 -8.55 -3.44 -17.86
CA ALA A 219 -9.42 -4.00 -16.82
C ALA A 219 -8.64 -4.82 -15.78
N ASN A 220 -7.39 -4.45 -15.50
CA ASN A 220 -6.53 -5.17 -14.57
C ASN A 220 -7.03 -5.04 -13.12
N SER A 221 -7.38 -6.17 -12.52
CA SER A 221 -7.95 -6.22 -11.16
C SER A 221 -6.95 -5.84 -10.08
N TYR A 222 -5.67 -6.17 -10.25
CA TYR A 222 -4.63 -5.81 -9.29
C TYR A 222 -4.40 -4.29 -9.23
N ALA A 223 -4.36 -3.62 -10.38
CA ALA A 223 -4.29 -2.16 -10.45
C ALA A 223 -5.53 -1.50 -9.85
N ALA A 224 -6.71 -2.07 -10.05
CA ALA A 224 -7.95 -1.60 -9.43
C ALA A 224 -7.89 -1.72 -7.89
N ASP A 225 -7.35 -2.82 -7.36
CA ASP A 225 -7.16 -3.01 -5.92
C ASP A 225 -6.19 -1.97 -5.33
N ILE A 226 -5.09 -1.66 -6.04
CA ILE A 226 -4.13 -0.62 -5.62
C ILE A 226 -4.79 0.76 -5.56
N LEU A 227 -5.57 1.12 -6.59
CA LEU A 227 -6.29 2.40 -6.63
C LEU A 227 -7.37 2.46 -5.54
N ALA A 228 -8.13 1.39 -5.35
CA ALA A 228 -9.14 1.29 -4.30
C ALA A 228 -8.52 1.42 -2.90
N GLY A 229 -7.42 0.71 -2.62
CA GLY A 229 -6.68 0.83 -1.37
C GLY A 229 -6.15 2.25 -1.13
N SER A 230 -5.56 2.87 -2.16
CA SER A 230 -5.04 4.24 -2.06
C SER A 230 -6.15 5.26 -1.74
N ILE A 231 -7.31 5.15 -2.37
CA ILE A 231 -8.47 6.03 -2.13
C ILE A 231 -9.09 5.75 -0.75
N HIS A 232 -9.14 4.48 -0.35
CA HIS A 232 -9.60 4.09 0.97
C HIS A 232 -8.74 4.75 2.07
N ASP A 233 -7.41 4.64 1.95
CA ASP A 233 -6.46 5.12 2.95
C ASP A 233 -6.40 6.65 3.03
N ASP A 234 -6.46 7.33 1.89
CA ASP A 234 -6.53 8.79 1.82
C ASP A 234 -7.53 9.26 0.75
N PRO A 235 -8.81 9.47 1.11
CA PRO A 235 -9.82 9.94 0.16
C PRO A 235 -9.48 11.31 -0.47
N LYS A 236 -8.61 12.11 0.17
CA LYS A 236 -8.25 13.44 -0.34
C LYS A 236 -7.42 13.34 -1.62
N ILE A 237 -6.82 12.19 -1.95
CA ILE A 237 -6.09 12.02 -3.20
C ILE A 237 -6.97 12.26 -4.43
N LEU A 238 -8.29 12.05 -4.32
CA LEU A 238 -9.24 12.33 -5.39
C LEU A 238 -9.24 13.81 -5.81
N LYS A 239 -8.89 14.74 -4.90
CA LYS A 239 -8.77 16.17 -5.21
C LYS A 239 -7.56 16.51 -6.07
N GLY A 240 -6.56 15.62 -6.11
CA GLY A 240 -5.36 15.77 -6.93
C GLY A 240 -5.55 15.29 -8.38
N TYR A 241 -6.67 14.64 -8.67
CA TYR A 241 -6.99 14.14 -10.00
C TYR A 241 -7.91 15.10 -10.77
N SER A 242 -7.79 15.08 -12.10
CA SER A 242 -8.76 15.74 -12.98
C SER A 242 -10.13 15.04 -12.88
N THR A 243 -11.22 15.72 -13.26
CA THR A 243 -12.55 15.10 -13.36
C THR A 243 -12.53 13.88 -14.30
N ARG A 244 -11.74 13.95 -15.37
CA ARG A 244 -11.56 12.82 -16.29
C ARG A 244 -10.88 11.65 -15.59
N SER A 245 -9.75 11.86 -14.94
CA SER A 245 -9.04 10.85 -14.15
C SER A 245 -9.95 10.17 -13.12
N VAL A 246 -10.75 10.95 -12.37
CA VAL A 246 -11.72 10.40 -11.41
C VAL A 246 -12.76 9.51 -12.11
N ASN A 247 -13.24 9.91 -13.28
CA ASN A 247 -14.17 9.09 -14.09
C ASN A 247 -13.52 7.80 -14.61
N GLU A 248 -12.25 7.85 -15.05
CA GLU A 248 -11.50 6.66 -15.48
C GLU A 248 -11.39 5.64 -14.34
N ILE A 249 -11.06 6.11 -13.13
CA ILE A 249 -11.00 5.27 -11.92
C ILE A 249 -12.39 4.72 -11.58
N GLY A 250 -13.43 5.55 -11.59
CA GLY A 250 -14.80 5.12 -11.29
C GLY A 250 -15.29 4.02 -12.23
N GLN A 251 -15.00 4.14 -13.53
CA GLN A 251 -15.35 3.13 -14.53
C GLN A 251 -14.56 1.82 -14.36
N LEU A 252 -13.28 1.90 -13.98
CA LEU A 252 -12.48 0.73 -13.65
C LEU A 252 -13.09 0.01 -12.44
N LEU A 253 -13.32 0.73 -11.34
CA LEU A 253 -13.87 0.14 -10.11
C LEU A 253 -15.24 -0.48 -10.34
N ALA A 254 -16.11 0.15 -11.13
CA ALA A 254 -17.42 -0.42 -11.47
C ALA A 254 -17.34 -1.79 -12.16
N LYS A 255 -16.24 -2.09 -12.85
CA LYS A 255 -16.02 -3.37 -13.55
C LYS A 255 -15.16 -4.37 -12.77
N SER A 256 -14.57 -3.94 -11.65
CA SER A 256 -13.60 -4.72 -10.89
C SER A 256 -14.07 -5.05 -9.48
N GLU A 257 -15.38 -5.15 -9.25
CA GLU A 257 -15.92 -5.52 -7.94
C GLU A 257 -15.32 -6.87 -7.49
N PRO A 258 -14.66 -6.93 -6.31
CA PRO A 258 -14.12 -8.16 -5.77
C PRO A 258 -15.21 -9.21 -5.55
N ARG A 259 -14.90 -10.47 -5.90
CA ARG A 259 -15.79 -11.62 -5.72
C ARG A 259 -15.27 -12.51 -4.61
N PHE A 260 -16.17 -12.99 -3.76
CA PHE A 260 -15.86 -14.05 -2.81
C PHE A 260 -15.83 -15.38 -3.55
N ALA A 261 -14.62 -15.90 -3.79
CA ALA A 261 -14.40 -17.08 -4.63
C ALA A 261 -14.81 -18.40 -3.96
N SER A 262 -14.82 -18.42 -2.63
CA SER A 262 -15.15 -19.62 -1.86
C SER A 262 -16.66 -19.88 -1.80
N ALA A 263 -17.06 -21.07 -1.32
CA ALA A 263 -18.46 -21.41 -1.12
C ALA A 263 -19.13 -20.39 -0.19
N THR A 264 -20.46 -20.26 -0.24
CA THR A 264 -21.20 -19.30 0.60
C THR A 264 -20.97 -19.51 2.10
N GLY A 265 -20.53 -20.70 2.53
CA GLY A 265 -20.13 -20.99 3.91
C GLY A 265 -18.68 -20.67 4.25
N ASP A 266 -17.85 -20.25 3.30
CA ASP A 266 -16.44 -19.90 3.49
C ASP A 266 -16.27 -18.38 3.38
N PHE A 267 -15.71 -17.79 4.44
CA PHE A 267 -15.52 -16.35 4.56
C PHE A 267 -14.04 -16.02 4.70
N GLY A 268 -13.45 -15.51 3.62
CA GLY A 268 -12.04 -15.11 3.57
C GLY A 268 -11.85 -13.67 4.01
N LEU A 269 -11.03 -13.45 5.05
CA LEU A 269 -10.72 -12.10 5.54
C LEU A 269 -10.02 -11.24 4.48
N THR A 270 -9.14 -11.83 3.66
CA THR A 270 -8.46 -11.11 2.57
C THR A 270 -9.45 -10.56 1.55
N ASP A 271 -10.43 -11.35 1.13
CA ASP A 271 -11.48 -10.90 0.20
C ASP A 271 -12.39 -9.87 0.86
N ALA A 272 -12.65 -10.01 2.17
CA ALA A 272 -13.43 -9.03 2.92
C ALA A 272 -12.75 -7.64 2.94
N VAL A 273 -11.44 -7.60 3.19
CA VAL A 273 -10.65 -6.35 3.16
C VAL A 273 -10.65 -5.74 1.76
N ARG A 274 -10.36 -6.54 0.73
CA ARG A 274 -10.38 -6.08 -0.68
C ARG A 274 -11.75 -5.52 -1.05
N TYR A 275 -12.82 -6.22 -0.71
CA TYR A 275 -14.19 -5.77 -0.96
C TYR A 275 -14.50 -4.46 -0.23
N ALA A 276 -14.11 -4.32 1.03
CA ALA A 276 -14.37 -3.11 1.80
C ALA A 276 -13.60 -1.89 1.27
N HIS A 277 -12.33 -2.06 0.89
CA HIS A 277 -11.54 -1.02 0.22
C HIS A 277 -12.21 -0.59 -1.08
N TRP A 278 -12.59 -1.56 -1.92
CA TRP A 278 -13.30 -1.31 -3.17
C TRP A 278 -14.63 -0.56 -2.96
N LEU A 279 -15.46 -1.01 -2.01
CA LEU A 279 -16.76 -0.42 -1.74
C LEU A 279 -16.62 1.01 -1.22
N ARG A 280 -15.68 1.24 -0.29
CA ARG A 280 -15.40 2.58 0.24
C ARG A 280 -14.87 3.50 -0.84
N ALA A 281 -13.89 3.06 -1.64
CA ALA A 281 -13.36 3.86 -2.74
C ALA A 281 -14.43 4.21 -3.79
N SER A 282 -15.25 3.24 -4.16
CA SER A 282 -16.37 3.46 -5.09
C SER A 282 -17.38 4.47 -4.53
N ALA A 283 -17.70 4.37 -3.24
CA ALA A 283 -18.60 5.30 -2.57
C ALA A 283 -18.00 6.71 -2.45
N GLN A 284 -16.68 6.84 -2.27
CA GLN A 284 -15.99 8.15 -2.26
C GLN A 284 -16.09 8.85 -3.62
N ILE A 285 -15.90 8.11 -4.72
CA ILE A 285 -16.04 8.66 -6.08
C ILE A 285 -17.50 9.09 -6.33
N GLU A 286 -18.46 8.25 -5.94
CA GLU A 286 -19.89 8.58 -6.10
C GLU A 286 -20.31 9.78 -5.25
N SER A 287 -19.85 9.82 -3.98
CA SER A 287 -20.04 10.95 -3.07
C SER A 287 -19.48 12.24 -3.64
N LEU A 288 -18.28 12.20 -4.24
CA LEU A 288 -17.67 13.36 -4.88
C LEU A 288 -18.50 13.87 -6.07
N ALA A 289 -19.12 12.98 -6.83
CA ALA A 289 -19.95 13.34 -7.98
C ALA A 289 -21.34 13.86 -7.59
N GLN A 290 -21.95 13.32 -6.54
CA GLN A 290 -23.34 13.59 -6.17
C GLN A 290 -23.51 14.52 -4.96
N GLY A 291 -22.45 14.76 -4.18
CA GLY A 291 -22.52 15.49 -2.91
C GLY A 291 -23.19 14.72 -1.77
N THR A 292 -23.43 13.42 -1.94
CA THR A 292 -24.04 12.53 -0.94
C THR A 292 -23.03 12.10 0.11
N ASP A 293 -23.46 11.89 1.36
CA ASP A 293 -22.60 11.29 2.39
C ASP A 293 -22.12 9.88 1.98
N VAL A 294 -20.85 9.58 2.24
CA VAL A 294 -20.21 8.31 1.81
C VAL A 294 -20.86 7.11 2.51
N ASP A 295 -21.21 7.22 3.79
CA ASP A 295 -21.84 6.12 4.52
C ASP A 295 -23.25 5.88 3.99
N ALA A 296 -23.98 6.94 3.60
CA ALA A 296 -25.28 6.79 2.94
C ALA A 296 -25.18 6.05 1.60
N VAL A 297 -24.17 6.34 0.78
CA VAL A 297 -23.91 5.61 -0.48
C VAL A 297 -23.63 4.13 -0.21
N ILE A 298 -22.80 3.83 0.79
CA ILE A 298 -22.45 2.45 1.17
C ILE A 298 -23.68 1.69 1.66
N VAL A 299 -24.47 2.29 2.55
CA VAL A 299 -25.70 1.69 3.06
C VAL A 299 -26.67 1.40 1.92
N ALA A 300 -26.85 2.35 1.00
CA ALA A 300 -27.71 2.17 -0.17
C ALA A 300 -27.27 0.99 -1.04
N ARG A 301 -25.96 0.88 -1.34
CA ARG A 301 -25.40 -0.23 -2.13
C ARG A 301 -25.57 -1.59 -1.44
N LEU A 302 -25.26 -1.66 -0.14
CA LEU A 302 -25.38 -2.92 0.63
C LEU A 302 -26.82 -3.34 0.87
N SER A 303 -27.78 -2.39 0.78
CA SER A 303 -29.20 -2.64 0.96
C SER A 303 -29.92 -3.04 -0.33
N LEU A 304 -29.21 -3.14 -1.47
CA LEU A 304 -29.81 -3.56 -2.73
C LEU A 304 -30.35 -5.00 -2.62
N PRO A 305 -31.54 -5.30 -3.16
CA PRO A 305 -32.08 -6.65 -3.20
C PRO A 305 -31.10 -7.63 -3.88
N GLY A 306 -30.90 -8.80 -3.27
CA GLY A 306 -30.00 -9.82 -3.80
C GLY A 306 -28.51 -9.56 -3.54
N THR A 307 -28.15 -8.54 -2.75
CA THR A 307 -26.77 -8.37 -2.28
C THR A 307 -26.31 -9.62 -1.53
N ASP A 308 -25.16 -10.15 -1.93
CA ASP A 308 -24.52 -11.29 -1.25
C ASP A 308 -24.27 -10.94 0.23
N PRO A 309 -24.84 -11.70 1.20
CA PRO A 309 -24.67 -11.39 2.62
C PRO A 309 -23.21 -11.34 3.08
N ARG A 310 -22.29 -12.04 2.39
CA ARG A 310 -20.85 -11.97 2.65
C ARG A 310 -20.30 -10.56 2.46
N LYS A 311 -20.80 -9.82 1.48
CA LYS A 311 -20.41 -8.42 1.22
C LYS A 311 -20.82 -7.51 2.38
N ILE A 312 -22.02 -7.72 2.92
CA ILE A 312 -22.53 -6.99 4.08
C ILE A 312 -21.65 -7.28 5.30
N THR A 313 -21.44 -8.55 5.62
CA THR A 313 -20.57 -8.96 6.74
C THR A 313 -19.15 -8.46 6.57
N ALA A 314 -18.58 -8.57 5.37
CA ALA A 314 -17.24 -8.09 5.05
C ALA A 314 -17.05 -6.62 5.36
N TYR A 315 -17.96 -5.77 4.89
CA TYR A 315 -17.85 -4.34 5.16
C TYR A 315 -18.08 -4.02 6.64
N LEU A 316 -19.11 -4.59 7.27
CA LEU A 316 -19.45 -4.30 8.67
C LEU A 316 -18.37 -4.74 9.67
N LEU A 317 -17.55 -5.74 9.32
CA LEU A 317 -16.41 -6.13 10.15
C LEU A 317 -15.30 -5.07 10.20
N MET A 318 -15.20 -4.22 9.19
CA MET A 318 -14.07 -3.31 9.11
C MET A 318 -14.20 -2.16 10.11
N PRO A 319 -13.08 -1.60 10.62
CA PRO A 319 -13.10 -0.47 11.56
C PRO A 319 -13.88 0.75 11.03
N GLU A 320 -13.86 0.99 9.73
CA GLU A 320 -14.47 2.14 9.05
C GLU A 320 -16.00 2.09 9.13
N ALA A 321 -16.60 0.89 9.26
CA ALA A 321 -18.05 0.74 9.41
C ALA A 321 -18.60 1.24 10.76
N SER A 322 -17.73 1.72 11.67
CA SER A 322 -18.14 2.13 13.02
C SER A 322 -19.21 3.21 13.04
N SER A 323 -19.19 4.18 12.11
CA SER A 323 -20.26 5.19 12.02
C SER A 323 -21.59 4.57 11.63
N ILE A 324 -21.61 3.68 10.64
CA ILE A 324 -22.81 2.93 10.23
C ILE A 324 -23.34 2.11 11.42
N LEU A 325 -22.49 1.36 12.10
CA LEU A 325 -22.87 0.53 13.26
C LEU A 325 -23.35 1.37 14.45
N SER A 326 -22.77 2.55 14.68
CA SER A 326 -23.25 3.47 15.72
C SER A 326 -24.64 4.04 15.41
N SER A 327 -24.98 4.14 14.12
CA SER A 327 -26.29 4.61 13.66
C SER A 327 -27.37 3.52 13.60
N ALA A 328 -26.99 2.26 13.82
CA ALA A 328 -27.88 1.09 13.72
C ALA A 328 -28.87 1.04 14.89
N ARG A 329 -29.96 1.79 14.77
CA ARG A 329 -31.14 1.78 15.64
C ARG A 329 -32.29 1.02 14.99
N LEU A 330 -33.24 0.54 15.79
CA LEU A 330 -34.41 -0.19 15.29
C LEU A 330 -35.10 0.59 14.16
N GLY A 331 -35.37 -0.10 13.04
CA GLY A 331 -35.99 0.48 11.85
C GLY A 331 -35.06 1.30 10.93
N SER A 332 -33.80 1.51 11.30
CA SER A 332 -32.83 2.15 10.41
C SER A 332 -32.32 1.21 9.31
N PRO A 333 -31.92 1.73 8.14
CA PRO A 333 -31.26 0.93 7.10
C PRO A 333 -30.01 0.19 7.63
N ALA A 334 -29.21 0.85 8.47
CA ALA A 334 -28.03 0.26 9.10
C ALA A 334 -28.38 -0.96 9.99
N ALA A 335 -29.49 -0.91 10.75
CA ALA A 335 -29.96 -2.06 11.51
C ALA A 335 -30.42 -3.22 10.61
N GLY A 336 -30.96 -2.92 9.41
CA GLY A 336 -31.26 -3.92 8.40
C GLY A 336 -30.01 -4.69 7.94
N LEU A 337 -28.91 -3.98 7.70
CA LEU A 337 -27.62 -4.60 7.34
C LEU A 337 -27.05 -5.48 8.47
N VAL A 338 -27.10 -5.00 9.71
CA VAL A 338 -26.69 -5.78 10.89
C VAL A 338 -27.52 -7.06 11.01
N SER A 339 -28.85 -6.95 10.85
CA SER A 339 -29.74 -8.11 10.87
C SER A 339 -29.39 -9.12 9.78
N ALA A 340 -29.15 -8.66 8.54
CA ALA A 340 -28.77 -9.53 7.43
C ALA A 340 -27.45 -10.27 7.70
N SER A 341 -26.45 -9.56 8.24
CA SER A 341 -25.17 -10.18 8.61
C SER A 341 -25.33 -11.23 9.72
N ASN A 342 -26.14 -10.95 10.74
CA ASN A 342 -26.39 -11.89 11.83
C ASN A 342 -27.18 -13.13 11.37
N GLN A 343 -28.17 -12.95 10.49
CA GLN A 343 -28.89 -14.05 9.87
C GLN A 343 -27.98 -14.94 9.04
N TYR A 344 -27.07 -14.34 8.26
CA TYR A 344 -26.07 -15.07 7.50
C TYR A 344 -25.15 -15.89 8.41
N ALA A 345 -24.60 -15.28 9.48
CA ALA A 345 -23.82 -16.04 10.46
C ALA A 345 -24.63 -17.20 11.06
N ALA A 346 -25.89 -16.98 11.44
CA ALA A 346 -26.75 -18.02 12.02
C ALA A 346 -27.03 -19.22 11.09
N GLN A 347 -26.95 -19.05 9.77
CA GLN A 347 -27.07 -20.15 8.80
C GLN A 347 -25.89 -21.12 8.84
N TYR A 348 -24.74 -20.69 9.37
CA TYR A 348 -23.50 -21.47 9.44
C TYR A 348 -23.00 -21.62 10.89
N PRO A 349 -23.75 -22.30 11.78
CA PRO A 349 -23.44 -22.38 13.21
C PRO A 349 -22.11 -23.08 13.52
N ARG A 350 -21.60 -23.90 12.59
CA ARG A 350 -20.30 -24.58 12.72
C ARG A 350 -19.12 -23.77 12.18
N ASN A 351 -19.38 -22.67 11.46
CA ASN A 351 -18.31 -21.79 10.98
C ASN A 351 -17.95 -20.77 12.08
N MET A 352 -16.90 -21.08 12.83
CA MET A 352 -16.44 -20.23 13.94
C MET A 352 -16.00 -18.84 13.49
N ILE A 353 -15.48 -18.68 12.27
CA ILE A 353 -15.08 -17.37 11.72
C ILE A 353 -16.33 -16.50 11.52
N LEU A 354 -17.39 -17.05 10.90
CA LEU A 354 -18.65 -16.35 10.70
C LEU A 354 -19.39 -16.05 12.01
N GLN A 355 -19.36 -16.98 12.96
CA GLN A 355 -19.93 -16.72 14.29
C GLN A 355 -19.20 -15.57 14.99
N SER A 356 -17.86 -15.60 14.97
CA SER A 356 -17.03 -14.55 15.56
C SER A 356 -17.29 -13.21 14.88
N ALA A 357 -17.44 -13.20 13.56
CA ALA A 357 -17.77 -12.02 12.79
C ALA A 357 -19.14 -11.42 13.19
N GLY A 358 -20.18 -12.23 13.28
CA GLY A 358 -21.51 -11.77 13.70
C GLY A 358 -21.52 -11.22 15.14
N GLN A 359 -20.76 -11.86 16.04
CA GLN A 359 -20.58 -11.38 17.41
C GLN A 359 -19.85 -10.04 17.46
N GLU A 360 -18.75 -9.89 16.73
CA GLU A 360 -17.96 -8.64 16.66
C GLU A 360 -18.81 -7.48 16.14
N ILE A 361 -19.56 -7.70 15.05
CA ILE A 361 -20.48 -6.71 14.49
C ILE A 361 -21.52 -6.31 15.54
N SER A 362 -22.15 -7.29 16.20
CA SER A 362 -23.19 -7.06 17.21
C SER A 362 -22.67 -6.29 18.42
N GLN A 363 -21.42 -6.55 18.84
CA GLN A 363 -20.80 -5.84 19.97
C GLN A 363 -20.53 -4.36 19.67
N ARG A 364 -20.32 -4.00 18.41
CA ARG A 364 -20.03 -2.63 17.96
C ARG A 364 -21.30 -1.80 17.71
N VAL A 365 -22.47 -2.42 17.63
CA VAL A 365 -23.76 -1.71 17.46
C VAL A 365 -24.01 -0.74 18.61
N GLY A 366 -24.35 0.50 18.28
CA GLY A 366 -24.67 1.54 19.27
C GLY A 366 -23.49 2.03 20.11
N ARG A 367 -22.25 1.57 19.86
CA ARG A 367 -21.06 2.13 20.49
C ARG A 367 -20.74 3.51 19.90
N PRO A 368 -20.43 4.53 20.73
CA PRO A 368 -19.94 5.80 20.22
C PRO A 368 -18.58 5.64 19.52
N LYS A 369 -18.35 6.46 18.49
CA LYS A 369 -17.12 6.47 17.67
C LYS A 369 -15.87 6.56 18.57
N GLY A 370 -14.93 5.60 18.44
CA GLY A 370 -13.59 5.70 19.05
C GLY A 370 -13.39 5.11 20.44
N LYS A 371 -14.31 4.31 20.98
CA LYS A 371 -14.02 3.46 22.16
C LYS A 371 -13.76 2.02 21.71
N PRO A 372 -12.56 1.46 21.93
CA PRO A 372 -12.29 0.04 21.69
C PRO A 372 -13.25 -0.85 22.50
#